data_AF-A0A9E2MNJ7-F1
#
_entry.id   AF-A0A9E2MNJ7-F1
#
_cell.length_a   1.000
_cell.length_b   1.000
_cell.length_c   1.000
_cell.angle_alpha   90.00
_cell.angle_beta   90.00
_cell.angle_gamma   90.00
#
_symmetry.space_group_name_H-M   'P 1'
#
loop_
_entity.id
_entity.type
_entity.pdbx_description
1 polymer ?
#
loop_
_entity_poly.entity_id
_entity_poly.type
_entity_poly.pdbx_seq_one_letter_code
_entity_poly.pdbx_strand_id
1 'polypeptide(L)'
;MKEKELNATTLRVAVGIAAVVILLCLLFLLASVRAELALQQIGVSIPTLASEKQRYYRHAQASAQEALLAQPDNALNYLRKADYLWNEIRETAPSVNEYDAQTIEALYEKAVQLNPLDYVYHLQAGRFCLNQRDMQKAGKYLEAARALYPQDYLPYFYLSDYYFYNEQPSLGFAYLMMTFSRYMLDRHVLFEQVDANPRKPEGLEFARDAHVISYTFPVDAQQFDLKAQQFPHEHIPIRLRVYIDSHGAEPQLYRQKTLIGPLEKLDEVGEYAVYQAVIDSFPKTVYLDDFTVRVSPPARIKKVECGYVIWWEVKELLSWQ
;
A
#
# COMPACT_ATOMS: atom_id res chain seq x y z
N MET A 1 34.76 -31.63 2.23
CA MET A 1 33.63 -32.07 3.07
C MET A 1 33.59 -33.60 3.03
N LYS A 2 33.77 -34.28 4.17
CA LYS A 2 33.62 -35.74 4.24
C LYS A 2 32.13 -36.04 4.41
N GLU A 3 31.51 -36.71 3.43
CA GLU A 3 30.19 -37.31 3.61
C GLU A 3 30.26 -38.29 4.77
N LYS A 4 29.49 -38.03 5.82
CA LYS A 4 29.32 -38.97 6.92
C LYS A 4 28.43 -40.09 6.39
N GLU A 5 29.01 -41.24 6.07
CA GLU A 5 28.24 -42.43 5.74
C GLU A 5 27.27 -42.75 6.89
N LEU A 6 25.99 -42.75 6.56
CA LEU A 6 24.94 -43.02 7.54
C LEU A 6 25.02 -44.51 7.92
N ASN A 7 25.42 -44.82 9.15
CA ASN A 7 25.48 -46.19 9.65
C ASN A 7 24.10 -46.88 9.49
N ALA A 8 24.10 -48.14 9.04
CA ALA A 8 22.91 -48.96 8.85
C ALA A 8 21.99 -48.98 10.09
N THR A 9 22.54 -48.86 11.30
CA THR A 9 21.76 -48.73 12.54
C THR A 9 20.92 -47.45 12.56
N THR A 10 21.50 -46.31 12.17
CA THR A 10 20.80 -45.02 12.08
C THR A 10 19.66 -45.09 11.06
N LEU A 11 19.89 -45.75 9.92
CA LEU A 11 18.87 -45.94 8.89
C LEU A 11 17.68 -46.78 9.40
N ARG A 12 17.96 -47.89 10.10
CA ARG A 12 16.90 -48.74 10.68
C ARG A 12 16.07 -48.00 11.73
N VAL A 13 16.70 -47.21 12.59
CA VAL A 13 16.00 -46.38 13.58
C VAL A 13 15.11 -45.34 12.88
N ALA A 14 15.63 -44.66 11.85
CA ALA A 14 14.85 -43.69 11.09
C ALA A 14 13.62 -44.32 10.39
N VAL A 15 13.79 -45.50 9.79
CA VAL A 15 12.68 -46.25 9.18
C VAL A 15 11.64 -46.67 10.23
N GLY A 16 12.09 -47.12 11.41
CA GLY A 16 11.20 -47.47 12.52
C GLY A 16 10.38 -46.27 13.01
N ILE A 17 11.00 -45.11 13.20
CA ILE A 17 10.32 -43.87 13.58
C ILE A 17 9.30 -43.46 12.50
N ALA A 18 9.71 -43.49 11.23
CA ALA A 18 8.81 -43.15 10.11
C ALA A 18 7.59 -44.07 10.07
N ALA A 19 7.76 -45.38 10.26
CA ALA A 19 6.66 -46.34 10.29
C ALA A 19 5.67 -46.04 11.44
N VAL A 20 6.17 -45.69 12.62
CA VAL A 20 5.32 -45.30 13.77
C VAL A 20 4.55 -44.02 13.47
N VAL A 21 5.20 -43.00 12.90
CA VAL A 21 4.53 -41.73 12.53
C VAL A 21 3.44 -41.98 11.48
N ILE A 22 3.73 -42.79 10.46
CA ILE A 22 2.73 -43.17 9.43
C ILE A 22 1.54 -43.88 10.07
N LEU A 23 1.78 -44.83 10.99
CA LEU A 23 0.72 -45.54 11.70
C LEU A 23 -0.16 -44.58 12.54
N LEU A 24 0.46 -43.63 13.26
CA LEU A 24 -0.26 -42.62 14.03
C LEU A 24 -1.12 -41.73 13.13
N CYS A 25 -0.61 -41.30 11.97
CA CYS A 25 -1.39 -40.55 10.99
C CYS A 25 -2.58 -41.34 10.45
N LEU A 26 -2.42 -42.63 10.16
CA LEU A 26 -3.51 -43.49 9.70
C LEU A 26 -4.57 -43.69 10.78
N LEU A 27 -4.17 -43.88 12.04
CA LEU A 27 -5.10 -43.98 13.17
C LEU A 27 -5.88 -42.67 13.38
N PHE A 28 -5.22 -41.52 13.24
CA PHE A 28 -5.87 -40.22 13.32
C PHE A 28 -6.89 -40.00 12.19
N LEU A 29 -6.54 -40.36 10.95
CA LEU A 29 -7.47 -40.30 9.81
C LEU A 29 -8.67 -41.22 10.02
N LEU A 30 -8.45 -42.44 10.50
CA LEU A 30 -9.52 -43.41 10.74
C LEU A 30 -10.46 -42.97 11.88
N ALA A 31 -9.91 -42.37 12.94
CA ALA A 31 -10.69 -41.75 14.01
C ALA A 31 -11.52 -40.56 13.50
N SER A 32 -10.95 -39.72 12.64
CA SER A 32 -11.63 -38.57 12.04
C SER A 32 -12.81 -38.99 11.16
N VAL A 33 -12.61 -39.98 10.28
CA VAL A 33 -13.68 -40.53 9.43
C VAL A 33 -14.79 -41.18 10.26
N ARG A 34 -14.44 -41.92 11.33
CA ARG A 34 -15.44 -42.50 12.24
C ARG A 34 -16.24 -41.42 12.98
N ALA A 35 -15.61 -40.34 13.40
CA ALA A 35 -16.29 -39.22 14.04
C ALA A 35 -17.28 -38.54 13.08
N GLU A 36 -16.88 -38.32 11.83
CA GLU A 36 -17.76 -37.74 10.79
C GLU A 36 -18.96 -38.64 10.48
N LEU A 37 -18.74 -39.95 10.32
CA LEU A 37 -19.83 -40.92 10.13
C LEU A 37 -20.77 -40.98 11.33
N ALA A 38 -20.24 -40.93 12.56
CA ALA A 38 -21.07 -40.90 13.76
C ALA A 38 -21.94 -39.64 13.82
N LEU A 39 -21.39 -38.48 13.45
CA LEU A 39 -22.12 -37.21 13.34
C LEU A 39 -23.22 -37.27 12.27
N GLN A 40 -22.94 -37.87 11.10
CA GLN A 40 -23.95 -38.09 10.06
C GLN A 40 -25.08 -39.02 10.53
N GLN A 41 -24.77 -40.08 11.28
CA GLN A 41 -25.77 -41.03 11.79
C GLN A 41 -26.74 -40.41 12.79
N ILE A 42 -26.30 -39.44 13.59
CA ILE A 42 -27.17 -38.68 14.50
C ILE A 42 -27.83 -37.47 13.84
N GLY A 43 -27.69 -37.31 12.52
CA GLY A 43 -28.26 -36.19 11.76
C GLY A 43 -27.61 -34.84 12.06
N VAL A 44 -26.44 -34.83 12.69
CA VAL A 44 -25.68 -33.60 12.95
C VAL A 44 -24.82 -33.33 11.72
N SER A 45 -25.26 -32.41 10.86
CA SER A 45 -24.38 -31.87 9.82
C SER A 45 -23.29 -31.04 10.48
N ILE A 46 -22.03 -31.35 10.20
CA ILE A 46 -20.92 -30.48 10.57
C ILE A 46 -21.12 -29.19 9.77
N PRO A 47 -21.29 -28.04 10.42
CA PRO A 47 -21.49 -26.81 9.69
C PRO A 47 -20.21 -26.50 8.89
N THR A 48 -20.38 -26.29 7.59
CA THR A 48 -19.29 -25.85 6.72
C THR A 48 -18.89 -24.42 7.09
N LEU A 49 -17.66 -24.02 6.77
CA LEU A 49 -17.22 -22.63 6.93
C LEU A 49 -18.18 -21.63 6.27
N ALA A 50 -18.73 -21.98 5.10
CA ALA A 50 -19.73 -21.17 4.42
C ALA A 50 -21.03 -21.04 5.23
N SER A 51 -21.52 -22.15 5.80
CA SER A 51 -22.73 -22.12 6.63
C SER A 51 -22.54 -21.38 7.95
N GLU A 52 -21.36 -21.45 8.58
CA GLU A 52 -21.04 -20.66 9.77
C GLU A 52 -20.91 -19.17 9.44
N LYS A 53 -20.25 -18.81 8.33
CA LYS A 53 -20.23 -17.43 7.85
C LYS A 53 -21.64 -16.89 7.61
N GLN A 54 -22.49 -17.66 6.94
CA GLN A 54 -23.88 -17.27 6.69
C GLN A 54 -24.65 -17.08 8.01
N ARG A 55 -24.50 -18.02 8.95
CA ARG A 55 -25.10 -17.93 10.28
C ARG A 55 -24.63 -16.67 11.02
N TYR A 56 -23.33 -16.39 10.98
CA TYR A 56 -22.74 -15.18 11.57
C TYR A 56 -23.39 -13.91 10.99
N TYR A 57 -23.46 -13.78 9.66
CA TYR A 57 -24.03 -12.59 9.04
C TYR A 57 -25.53 -12.42 9.36
N ARG A 58 -26.32 -13.50 9.38
CA ARG A 58 -27.73 -13.43 9.78
C ARG A 58 -27.90 -12.94 11.22
N HIS A 59 -27.10 -13.44 12.16
CA HIS A 59 -27.13 -12.96 13.54
C HIS A 59 -26.69 -11.49 13.65
N ALA A 60 -25.67 -11.09 12.89
CA ALA A 60 -25.18 -9.72 12.87
C ALA A 60 -26.22 -8.75 12.28
N GLN A 61 -26.93 -9.15 11.22
CA GLN A 61 -28.03 -8.38 10.64
C GLN A 61 -29.21 -8.24 11.60
N ALA A 62 -29.63 -9.31 12.28
CA ALA A 62 -30.69 -9.25 13.28
C ALA A 62 -30.32 -8.29 14.42
N SER A 63 -29.08 -8.38 14.91
CA SER A 63 -28.57 -7.49 15.95
C SER A 63 -28.51 -6.02 15.48
N ALA A 64 -28.07 -5.78 14.24
CA ALA A 64 -28.07 -4.45 13.65
C ALA A 64 -29.49 -3.89 13.46
N GLN A 65 -30.45 -4.75 13.10
CA GLN A 65 -31.86 -4.38 12.98
C GLN A 65 -32.47 -4.01 14.33
N GLU A 66 -32.20 -4.76 15.39
CA GLU A 66 -32.65 -4.42 16.75
C GLU A 66 -32.05 -3.09 17.22
N ALA A 67 -30.75 -2.87 16.99
CA ALA A 67 -30.09 -1.61 17.30
C ALA A 67 -30.70 -0.43 16.52
N LEU A 68 -31.04 -0.64 15.24
CA LEU A 68 -31.71 0.35 14.40
C LEU A 68 -33.10 0.72 14.93
N LEU A 69 -33.88 -0.26 15.38
CA LEU A 69 -35.19 -0.03 15.98
C LEU A 69 -35.08 0.72 17.32
N ALA A 70 -34.06 0.42 18.11
CA ALA A 70 -33.81 1.10 19.38
C ALA A 70 -33.31 2.55 19.20
N GLN A 71 -32.52 2.82 18.15
CA GLN A 71 -31.92 4.13 17.87
C GLN A 71 -31.98 4.45 16.37
N PRO A 72 -33.13 4.90 15.86
CA PRO A 72 -33.34 5.12 14.42
C PRO A 72 -32.59 6.35 13.88
N ASP A 73 -32.06 7.23 14.72
CA ASP A 73 -31.27 8.40 14.30
C ASP A 73 -29.75 8.15 14.39
N ASN A 74 -29.33 6.93 14.74
CA ASN A 74 -27.91 6.59 14.85
C ASN A 74 -27.36 6.08 13.50
N ALA A 75 -26.61 6.92 12.80
CA ALA A 75 -25.99 6.62 11.51
C ALA A 75 -25.17 5.32 11.48
N LEU A 76 -24.49 4.99 12.59
CA LEU A 76 -23.66 3.79 12.67
C LEU A 76 -24.47 2.49 12.56
N ASN A 77 -25.73 2.48 13.02
CA ASN A 77 -26.59 1.30 12.90
C ASN A 77 -26.96 1.02 11.44
N TYR A 78 -27.18 2.06 10.64
CA TYR A 78 -27.40 1.93 9.20
C TYR A 78 -26.15 1.42 8.49
N LEU A 79 -24.98 2.01 8.78
CA LEU A 79 -23.70 1.55 8.23
C LEU A 79 -23.48 0.05 8.50
N ARG A 80 -23.57 -0.36 9.78
CA ARG A 80 -23.33 -1.76 10.17
C ARG A 80 -24.28 -2.72 9.47
N LYS A 81 -25.57 -2.37 9.37
CA LYS A 81 -26.54 -3.20 8.67
C LYS A 81 -26.19 -3.34 7.19
N ALA A 82 -25.79 -2.25 6.53
CA ALA A 82 -25.34 -2.26 5.14
C ALA A 82 -24.11 -3.15 4.95
N ASP A 83 -23.10 -3.01 5.82
CA ASP A 83 -21.87 -3.83 5.80
C ASP A 83 -22.16 -5.32 5.99
N TYR A 84 -23.05 -5.69 6.90
CA TYR A 84 -23.38 -7.11 7.13
C TYR A 84 -24.16 -7.72 5.97
N LEU A 85 -25.09 -6.98 5.36
CA LEU A 85 -25.79 -7.43 4.16
C LEU A 85 -24.82 -7.61 3.00
N TRP A 86 -23.96 -6.62 2.77
CA TRP A 86 -23.01 -6.65 1.66
C TRP A 86 -21.98 -7.78 1.80
N ASN A 87 -21.41 -7.96 2.99
CA ASN A 87 -20.46 -9.03 3.24
C ASN A 87 -21.12 -10.41 3.22
N GLU A 88 -22.38 -10.56 3.63
CA GLU A 88 -23.10 -11.84 3.45
C GLU A 88 -23.16 -12.22 1.97
N ILE A 89 -23.59 -11.28 1.12
CA ILE A 89 -23.75 -11.55 -0.31
C ILE A 89 -22.39 -11.89 -0.92
N ARG A 90 -21.36 -11.06 -0.69
CA ARG A 90 -20.01 -11.30 -1.25
C ARG A 90 -19.44 -12.67 -0.89
N GLU A 91 -19.70 -13.15 0.34
CA GLU A 91 -19.11 -14.39 0.84
C GLU A 91 -19.97 -15.63 0.59
N THR A 92 -21.27 -15.49 0.36
CA THR A 92 -22.22 -16.63 0.28
C THR A 92 -22.92 -16.78 -1.06
N ALA A 93 -22.99 -15.74 -1.89
CA ALA A 93 -23.64 -15.78 -3.20
C ALA A 93 -22.93 -14.85 -4.20
N PRO A 94 -22.23 -15.37 -5.23
CA PRO A 94 -21.52 -14.53 -6.20
C PRO A 94 -22.43 -13.67 -7.09
N SER A 95 -23.76 -13.87 -7.05
CA SER A 95 -24.74 -13.03 -7.77
C SER A 95 -25.57 -12.24 -6.76
N VAL A 96 -25.26 -10.96 -6.59
CA VAL A 96 -26.11 -9.98 -5.90
C VAL A 96 -27.43 -9.89 -6.67
N ASN A 97 -28.56 -10.19 -6.02
CA ASN A 97 -29.85 -9.85 -6.62
C ASN A 97 -29.99 -8.32 -6.61
N GLU A 98 -30.54 -7.74 -7.67
CA GLU A 98 -30.74 -6.29 -7.82
C GLU A 98 -31.54 -5.69 -6.65
N TYR A 99 -32.46 -6.46 -6.07
CA TYR A 99 -33.22 -6.09 -4.87
C TYR A 99 -32.34 -5.88 -3.62
N ASP A 100 -31.27 -6.66 -3.47
CA ASP A 100 -30.38 -6.55 -2.32
C ASP A 100 -29.44 -5.34 -2.46
N ALA A 101 -29.06 -4.99 -3.70
CA ALA A 101 -28.21 -3.85 -3.99
C ALA A 101 -28.85 -2.52 -3.59
N GLN A 102 -30.12 -2.29 -3.99
CA GLN A 102 -30.84 -1.05 -3.67
C GLN A 102 -31.04 -0.88 -2.17
N THR A 103 -31.29 -1.99 -1.46
CA THR A 103 -31.45 -1.98 0.01
C THR A 103 -30.15 -1.58 0.70
N ILE A 104 -29.02 -2.16 0.29
CA ILE A 104 -27.69 -1.81 0.84
C ILE A 104 -27.36 -0.35 0.56
N GLU A 105 -27.61 0.11 -0.67
CA GLU A 105 -27.37 1.50 -1.06
C GLU A 105 -28.17 2.47 -0.19
N ALA A 106 -29.47 2.24 -0.03
CA ALA A 106 -30.33 3.10 0.78
C ALA A 106 -29.88 3.18 2.25
N LEU A 107 -29.32 2.09 2.79
CA LEU A 107 -28.75 2.09 4.15
C LEU A 107 -27.49 2.97 4.23
N TYR A 108 -26.57 2.87 3.25
CA TYR A 108 -25.41 3.75 3.20
C TYR A 108 -25.81 5.22 3.01
N GLU A 109 -26.75 5.51 2.10
CA GLU A 109 -27.25 6.87 1.87
C GLU A 109 -27.87 7.45 3.14
N LYS A 110 -28.63 6.65 3.89
CA LYS A 110 -29.21 7.08 5.16
C LYS A 110 -28.14 7.37 6.23
N ALA A 111 -27.08 6.56 6.31
CA ALA A 111 -25.96 6.82 7.21
C ALA A 111 -25.26 8.16 6.88
N VAL A 112 -25.00 8.42 5.59
CA VAL A 112 -24.44 9.69 5.11
C VAL A 112 -25.38 10.87 5.40
N GLN A 113 -26.69 10.71 5.23
CA GLN A 113 -27.67 11.77 5.53
C GLN A 113 -27.71 12.14 7.01
N LEU A 114 -27.64 11.15 7.90
CA LEU A 114 -27.68 11.36 9.34
C LEU A 114 -26.40 12.00 9.89
N ASN A 115 -25.26 11.73 9.25
CA ASN A 115 -23.99 12.34 9.63
C ASN A 115 -23.09 12.58 8.40
N PRO A 116 -23.27 13.72 7.70
CA PRO A 116 -22.59 13.97 6.44
C PRO A 116 -21.11 14.35 6.59
N LEU A 117 -20.62 14.56 7.82
CA LEU A 117 -19.23 14.97 8.08
C LEU A 117 -18.32 13.79 8.47
N ASP A 118 -18.89 12.61 8.70
CA ASP A 118 -18.10 11.42 8.94
C ASP A 118 -17.68 10.79 7.61
N TYR A 119 -16.38 10.86 7.34
CA TYR A 119 -15.81 10.38 6.09
C TYR A 119 -15.98 8.86 5.89
N VAL A 120 -16.13 8.07 6.96
CA VAL A 120 -16.27 6.61 6.88
C VAL A 120 -17.58 6.24 6.18
N TYR A 121 -18.65 6.99 6.41
CA TYR A 121 -19.94 6.73 5.75
C TYR A 121 -19.86 6.99 4.24
N HIS A 122 -19.18 8.07 3.84
CA HIS A 122 -18.89 8.34 2.42
C HIS A 122 -17.98 7.26 1.82
N LEU A 123 -16.93 6.86 2.54
CA LEU A 123 -15.98 5.86 2.07
C LEU A 123 -16.66 4.53 1.75
N GLN A 124 -17.50 4.02 2.67
CA GLN A 124 -18.19 2.74 2.46
C GLN A 124 -19.28 2.84 1.39
N ALA A 125 -20.03 3.95 1.33
CA ALA A 125 -20.98 4.20 0.25
C ALA A 125 -20.29 4.21 -1.13
N GLY A 126 -19.18 4.94 -1.25
CA GLY A 126 -18.41 5.03 -2.48
C GLY A 126 -17.81 3.68 -2.90
N ARG A 127 -17.26 2.94 -1.95
CA ARG A 127 -16.75 1.58 -2.17
C ARG A 127 -17.85 0.62 -2.63
N PHE A 128 -19.04 0.70 -2.04
CA PHE A 128 -20.19 -0.10 -2.47
C PHE A 128 -20.60 0.25 -3.91
N CYS A 129 -20.83 1.52 -4.23
CA CYS A 129 -21.18 1.97 -5.59
C CYS A 129 -20.12 1.55 -6.63
N LEU A 130 -18.83 1.62 -6.25
CA LEU A 130 -17.72 1.19 -7.10
C LEU A 130 -17.82 -0.29 -7.49
N ASN A 131 -18.17 -1.15 -6.53
CA ASN A 131 -18.39 -2.58 -6.79
C ASN A 131 -19.62 -2.82 -7.67
N GLN A 132 -20.66 -1.99 -7.52
CA GLN A 132 -21.85 -2.03 -8.37
C GLN A 132 -21.65 -1.37 -9.74
N ARG A 133 -20.44 -0.89 -10.03
CA ARG A 133 -20.09 -0.17 -11.27
C ARG A 133 -20.85 1.15 -11.49
N ASP A 134 -21.49 1.70 -10.45
CA ASP A 134 -22.05 3.05 -10.49
C ASP A 134 -20.92 4.08 -10.29
N MET A 135 -20.21 4.38 -11.38
CA MET A 135 -19.07 5.29 -11.37
C MET A 135 -19.46 6.72 -10.98
N GLN A 136 -20.69 7.15 -11.29
CA GLN A 136 -21.12 8.51 -10.95
C GLN A 136 -21.24 8.69 -9.44
N LYS A 137 -21.91 7.75 -8.75
CA LYS A 137 -22.05 7.80 -7.29
C LYS A 137 -20.74 7.48 -6.58
N ALA A 138 -19.99 6.49 -7.08
CA ALA A 138 -18.71 6.10 -6.51
C ALA A 138 -17.74 7.28 -6.42
N GLY A 139 -17.53 7.99 -7.54
CA GLY A 139 -16.64 9.15 -7.57
C GLY A 139 -17.08 10.25 -6.60
N LYS A 140 -18.38 10.56 -6.56
CA LYS A 140 -18.94 11.57 -5.63
C LYS A 140 -18.63 11.25 -4.16
N TYR A 141 -18.92 10.03 -3.72
CA TYR A 141 -18.72 9.63 -2.34
C TYR A 141 -17.24 9.50 -1.98
N LEU A 142 -16.41 8.92 -2.86
CA LEU A 142 -14.99 8.76 -2.61
C LEU A 142 -14.26 10.11 -2.54
N GLU A 143 -14.60 11.06 -3.40
CA GLU A 143 -14.06 12.42 -3.34
C GLU A 143 -14.50 13.16 -2.08
N ALA A 144 -15.76 12.98 -1.62
CA ALA A 144 -16.22 13.52 -0.36
C ALA A 144 -15.44 12.94 0.84
N ALA A 145 -15.22 11.62 0.86
CA ALA A 145 -14.42 10.97 1.91
C ALA A 145 -12.99 11.51 1.94
N ARG A 146 -12.34 11.65 0.78
CA ARG A 146 -11.00 12.23 0.64
C ARG A 146 -10.95 13.69 1.13
N ALA A 147 -11.98 14.49 0.81
CA ALA A 147 -12.03 15.89 1.22
C ALA A 147 -12.21 16.05 2.73
N LEU A 148 -13.05 15.21 3.36
CA LEU A 148 -13.30 15.23 4.80
C LEU A 148 -12.09 14.74 5.61
N TYR A 149 -11.39 13.72 5.11
CA TYR A 149 -10.25 13.15 5.83
C TYR A 149 -9.07 12.80 4.89
N PRO A 150 -8.29 13.81 4.47
CA PRO A 150 -7.22 13.66 3.46
C PRO A 150 -5.97 12.92 3.95
N GLN A 151 -5.92 12.53 5.23
CA GLN A 151 -4.79 11.82 5.81
C GLN A 151 -4.93 10.30 5.72
N ASP A 152 -6.17 9.78 5.68
CA ASP A 152 -6.41 8.35 5.50
C ASP A 152 -6.06 7.94 4.07
N TYR A 153 -5.41 6.79 3.94
CA TYR A 153 -5.01 6.23 2.65
C TYR A 153 -6.18 5.54 1.92
N LEU A 154 -7.22 5.10 2.63
CA LEU A 154 -8.31 4.31 2.06
C LEU A 154 -9.11 5.06 0.97
N PRO A 155 -9.46 6.35 1.10
CA PRO A 155 -10.09 7.08 0.00
C PRO A 155 -9.23 7.10 -1.27
N TYR A 156 -7.91 7.25 -1.14
CA TYR A 156 -6.99 7.21 -2.28
C TYR A 156 -6.93 5.83 -2.92
N PHE A 157 -6.97 4.77 -2.10
CA PHE A 157 -6.98 3.39 -2.58
C PHE A 157 -8.20 3.14 -3.47
N TYR A 158 -9.40 3.46 -3.00
CA TYR A 158 -10.60 3.24 -3.80
C TYR A 158 -10.75 4.23 -4.97
N LEU A 159 -10.20 5.44 -4.87
CA LEU A 159 -10.10 6.34 -6.02
C LEU A 159 -9.18 5.77 -7.09
N SER A 160 -8.12 5.03 -6.73
CA SER A 160 -7.27 4.37 -7.72
C SER A 160 -8.05 3.32 -8.53
N ASP A 161 -8.82 2.46 -7.86
CA ASP A 161 -9.72 1.49 -8.49
C ASP A 161 -10.77 2.17 -9.36
N TYR A 162 -11.37 3.27 -8.86
CA TYR A 162 -12.31 4.09 -9.62
C TYR A 162 -11.72 4.57 -10.95
N TYR A 163 -10.53 5.16 -10.94
CA TYR A 163 -9.90 5.64 -12.17
C TYR A 163 -9.46 4.51 -13.10
N PHE A 164 -9.02 3.36 -12.56
CA PHE A 164 -8.74 2.19 -13.38
C PHE A 164 -10.00 1.69 -14.10
N TYR A 165 -11.14 1.63 -13.41
CA TYR A 165 -12.40 1.22 -14.02
C TYR A 165 -13.01 2.25 -14.96
N ASN A 166 -12.67 3.53 -14.81
CA ASN A 166 -13.10 4.60 -15.70
C ASN A 166 -12.08 4.86 -16.83
N GLU A 167 -11.22 3.89 -17.15
CA GLU A 167 -10.25 3.96 -18.27
C GLU A 167 -9.29 5.16 -18.18
N GLN A 168 -8.95 5.58 -16.96
CA GLN A 168 -8.01 6.67 -16.66
C GLN A 168 -6.80 6.13 -15.87
N PRO A 169 -6.00 5.21 -16.45
CA PRO A 169 -4.95 4.49 -15.72
C PRO A 169 -3.88 5.41 -15.13
N SER A 170 -3.52 6.52 -15.79
CA SER A 170 -2.54 7.48 -15.25
C SER A 170 -2.99 8.10 -13.92
N LEU A 171 -4.27 8.43 -13.80
CA LEU A 171 -4.84 8.92 -12.54
C LEU A 171 -4.95 7.77 -11.52
N GLY A 172 -5.34 6.57 -11.96
CA GLY A 172 -5.35 5.37 -11.12
C GLY A 172 -4.00 5.15 -10.44
N PHE A 173 -2.92 5.16 -11.21
CA PHE A 173 -1.55 5.07 -10.69
C PHE A 173 -1.19 6.22 -9.75
N ALA A 174 -1.53 7.48 -10.08
CA ALA A 174 -1.25 8.60 -9.21
C ALA A 174 -1.91 8.44 -7.82
N TYR A 175 -3.16 7.98 -7.78
CA TYR A 175 -3.89 7.72 -6.54
C TYR A 175 -3.36 6.49 -5.79
N LEU A 176 -2.91 5.45 -6.50
CA LEU A 176 -2.23 4.30 -5.89
C LEU A 176 -0.91 4.72 -5.21
N MET A 177 -0.13 5.61 -5.84
CA MET A 177 1.09 6.16 -5.23
C MET A 177 0.79 7.01 -3.98
N MET A 178 -0.29 7.80 -4.00
CA MET A 178 -0.75 8.53 -2.81
C MET A 178 -1.17 7.58 -1.69
N THR A 179 -1.84 6.48 -2.04
CA THR A 179 -2.21 5.43 -1.08
C THR A 179 -0.99 4.88 -0.37
N PHE A 180 0.02 4.45 -1.14
CA PHE A 180 1.26 3.93 -0.58
C PHE A 180 1.96 4.96 0.31
N SER A 181 2.08 6.20 -0.15
CA SER A 181 2.67 7.27 0.66
C SER A 181 1.94 7.48 1.99
N ARG A 182 0.62 7.59 1.97
CA ARG A 182 -0.18 7.80 3.18
C ARG A 182 -0.10 6.61 4.13
N TYR A 183 -0.18 5.39 3.62
CA TYR A 183 -0.03 4.18 4.40
C TYR A 183 1.34 4.11 5.10
N MET A 184 2.41 4.47 4.39
CA MET A 184 3.77 4.49 4.94
C MET A 184 3.98 5.58 5.99
N LEU A 185 3.32 6.74 5.85
CA LEU A 185 3.31 7.80 6.85
C LEU A 185 2.57 7.39 8.12
N ASP A 186 1.39 6.78 7.98
CA ASP A 186 0.53 6.34 9.10
C ASP A 186 1.18 5.23 9.94
N ARG A 187 1.86 4.28 9.28
CA ARG A 187 2.54 3.17 9.96
C ARG A 187 3.90 3.52 10.55
N HIS A 188 4.31 4.80 10.52
CA HIS A 188 5.63 5.28 10.95
C HIS A 188 6.85 4.56 10.31
N VAL A 189 6.63 3.75 9.25
CA VAL A 189 7.66 2.92 8.62
C VAL A 189 8.78 3.78 8.01
N LEU A 190 8.48 5.03 7.67
CA LEU A 190 9.47 5.96 7.11
C LEU A 190 10.30 6.73 8.16
N PHE A 191 9.96 6.65 9.46
CA PHE A 191 10.58 7.54 10.46
C PHE A 191 11.20 6.85 11.68
N GLU A 192 10.81 5.62 12.03
CA GLU A 192 11.26 5.01 13.30
C GLU A 192 12.69 4.43 13.30
N GLN A 193 13.37 4.34 12.16
CA GLN A 193 14.79 3.91 12.11
C GLN A 193 15.79 5.02 11.84
N VAL A 194 15.37 6.29 11.84
CA VAL A 194 16.31 7.42 11.84
C VAL A 194 16.65 7.77 13.29
N ASP A 195 17.51 6.95 13.88
CA ASP A 195 18.10 7.20 15.21
C ASP A 195 18.68 8.62 15.29
N ALA A 196 18.29 9.34 16.35
CA ALA A 196 18.85 10.58 16.89
C ALA A 196 19.95 11.31 16.06
N ASN A 197 19.59 12.02 14.97
CA ASN A 197 20.44 13.03 14.30
C ASN A 197 19.56 14.01 13.46
N PRO A 198 19.94 15.27 13.20
CA PRO A 198 19.10 16.43 13.49
C PRO A 198 18.59 17.14 12.22
N ARG A 199 18.40 16.44 11.11
CA ARG A 199 17.94 17.07 9.86
C ARG A 199 16.85 16.22 9.20
N LYS A 200 15.62 16.38 9.72
CA LYS A 200 14.41 15.89 9.06
C LYS A 200 14.28 16.58 7.70
N PRO A 201 13.84 15.88 6.63
CA PRO A 201 13.48 16.55 5.38
C PRO A 201 12.43 17.62 5.66
N GLU A 202 12.60 18.81 5.08
CA GLU A 202 11.66 19.94 5.27
C GLU A 202 10.37 19.74 4.48
N GLY A 203 10.40 18.90 3.44
CA GLY A 203 9.25 18.61 2.60
C GLY A 203 9.39 17.28 1.85
N LEU A 204 8.24 16.63 1.68
CA LEU A 204 8.03 15.52 0.75
C LEU A 204 7.12 16.05 -0.36
N GLU A 205 7.64 16.16 -1.58
CA GLU A 205 6.89 16.67 -2.72
C GLU A 205 6.58 15.55 -3.70
N PHE A 206 5.31 15.42 -4.08
CA PHE A 206 4.84 14.53 -5.13
C PHE A 206 4.56 15.35 -6.38
N ALA A 207 5.51 15.37 -7.31
CA ALA A 207 5.29 15.99 -8.61
C ALA A 207 4.43 15.04 -9.47
N ARG A 208 3.12 15.32 -9.51
CA ARG A 208 2.12 14.51 -10.25
C ARG A 208 2.50 14.28 -11.71
N ASP A 209 3.09 15.28 -12.35
CA ASP A 209 3.42 15.26 -13.79
C ASP A 209 4.73 14.51 -14.10
N ALA A 210 5.53 14.19 -13.09
CA ALA A 210 6.87 13.61 -13.27
C ALA A 210 7.04 12.21 -12.66
N HIS A 211 6.02 11.68 -11.96
CA HIS A 211 6.09 10.43 -11.20
C HIS A 211 7.29 10.36 -10.24
N VAL A 212 7.70 11.50 -9.68
CA VAL A 212 8.84 11.62 -8.74
C VAL A 212 8.32 11.83 -7.33
N ILE A 213 8.79 11.00 -6.41
CA ILE A 213 8.74 11.28 -4.97
C ILE A 213 10.03 12.00 -4.63
N SER A 214 9.97 13.29 -4.26
CA SER A 214 11.15 14.10 -3.96
C SER A 214 11.25 14.37 -2.46
N TYR A 215 12.41 14.08 -1.88
CA TYR A 215 12.78 14.50 -0.54
C TYR A 215 13.61 15.78 -0.64
N THR A 216 13.17 16.84 0.03
CA THR A 216 13.88 18.11 0.07
C THR A 216 14.67 18.26 1.37
N PHE A 217 15.96 18.56 1.23
CA PHE A 217 16.83 18.90 2.36
C PHE A 217 17.38 20.32 2.17
N PRO A 218 17.18 21.23 3.15
CA PRO A 218 17.86 22.52 3.16
C PRO A 218 19.35 22.29 3.44
N VAL A 219 20.20 22.98 2.70
CA VAL A 219 21.65 22.90 2.89
C VAL A 219 22.21 24.32 2.84
N ASP A 220 23.16 24.64 3.70
CA ASP A 220 24.02 25.83 3.51
C ASP A 220 25.46 25.35 3.69
N ALA A 221 25.97 24.65 2.69
CA ALA A 221 27.27 24.00 2.75
C ALA A 221 27.93 23.91 1.36
N GLN A 222 29.27 23.88 1.36
CA GLN A 222 30.07 23.62 0.15
C GLN A 222 30.19 22.12 -0.17
N GLN A 223 29.84 21.28 0.80
CA GLN A 223 29.80 19.82 0.71
C GLN A 223 28.52 19.33 1.38
N PHE A 224 27.80 18.43 0.71
CA PHE A 224 26.62 17.77 1.27
C PHE A 224 26.79 16.26 1.21
N ASP A 225 26.68 15.61 2.37
CA ASP A 225 26.61 14.15 2.51
C ASP A 225 25.14 13.79 2.74
N LEU A 226 24.56 12.98 1.85
CA LEU A 226 23.16 12.54 1.98
C LEU A 226 23.09 11.55 3.17
N LYS A 227 22.34 11.80 4.25
CA LYS A 227 22.36 10.91 5.44
C LYS A 227 21.26 9.84 5.44
N ALA A 228 21.57 8.73 6.11
CA ALA A 228 20.87 7.46 6.25
C ALA A 228 19.40 7.39 5.81
N GLN A 229 19.18 6.80 4.64
CA GLN A 229 17.95 6.06 4.31
C GLN A 229 18.36 4.70 3.73
N GLN A 230 17.77 3.62 4.24
CA GLN A 230 17.88 2.30 3.62
C GLN A 230 16.83 2.20 2.51
N PHE A 231 17.27 1.94 1.29
CA PHE A 231 16.38 1.78 0.15
C PHE A 231 16.09 0.30 -0.15
N PRO A 232 14.84 -0.04 -0.51
CA PRO A 232 14.49 -1.40 -0.90
C PRO A 232 15.25 -1.85 -2.17
N HIS A 233 15.45 -3.16 -2.27
CA HIS A 233 16.47 -3.87 -3.06
C HIS A 233 16.35 -3.86 -4.60
N GLU A 234 15.75 -2.86 -5.23
CA GLU A 234 15.50 -2.90 -6.68
C GLU A 234 16.22 -1.78 -7.45
N HIS A 235 16.50 -2.06 -8.73
CA HIS A 235 17.24 -1.23 -9.69
C HIS A 235 16.48 0.05 -10.07
N ILE A 236 16.04 0.85 -9.09
CA ILE A 236 15.34 2.11 -9.33
C ILE A 236 16.39 3.21 -9.43
N PRO A 237 16.51 3.89 -10.58
CA PRO A 237 17.44 5.01 -10.71
C PRO A 237 17.04 6.15 -9.79
N ILE A 238 18.03 6.68 -9.09
CA ILE A 238 17.86 7.85 -8.22
C ILE A 238 18.22 9.09 -9.01
N ARG A 239 17.32 10.07 -8.99
CA ARG A 239 17.55 11.43 -9.50
C ARG A 239 17.94 12.32 -8.33
N LEU A 240 19.14 12.87 -8.43
CA LEU A 240 19.65 13.87 -7.51
C LEU A 240 19.59 15.23 -8.21
N ARG A 241 18.89 16.20 -7.63
CA ARG A 241 18.95 17.60 -8.05
C ARG A 241 19.60 18.47 -6.98
N VAL A 242 20.48 19.36 -7.41
CA VAL A 242 21.27 20.22 -6.54
C VAL A 242 21.10 21.66 -7.00
N TYR A 243 20.74 22.53 -6.06
CA TYR A 243 20.55 23.95 -6.31
C TYR A 243 21.75 24.70 -5.74
N ILE A 244 22.44 25.45 -6.61
CA ILE A 244 23.70 26.11 -6.29
C ILE A 244 23.58 27.60 -6.57
N ASP A 245 24.05 28.44 -5.65
CA ASP A 245 23.98 29.91 -5.74
C ASP A 245 25.01 30.55 -6.69
N SER A 246 25.50 29.80 -7.69
CA SER A 246 26.47 30.28 -8.68
C SER A 246 26.25 29.64 -10.05
N HIS A 247 26.03 30.48 -11.07
CA HIS A 247 25.77 30.06 -12.45
C HIS A 247 26.98 29.42 -13.16
N GLY A 248 28.18 29.62 -12.63
CA GLY A 248 29.45 29.08 -13.16
C GLY A 248 30.00 27.90 -12.37
N ALA A 249 29.20 27.32 -11.48
CA ALA A 249 29.58 26.15 -10.70
C ALA A 249 29.65 24.89 -11.57
N GLU A 250 30.64 24.03 -11.29
CA GLU A 250 30.76 22.68 -11.86
C GLU A 250 30.62 21.65 -10.74
N PRO A 251 29.38 21.30 -10.34
CA PRO A 251 29.17 20.28 -9.34
C PRO A 251 29.56 18.89 -9.83
N GLN A 252 30.20 18.14 -8.94
CA GLN A 252 30.66 16.78 -9.14
C GLN A 252 30.10 15.86 -8.06
N LEU A 253 29.60 14.70 -8.48
CA LEU A 253 29.09 13.66 -7.61
C LEU A 253 30.21 12.66 -7.27
N TYR A 254 30.39 12.41 -5.99
CA TYR A 254 31.34 11.44 -5.47
C TYR A 254 30.60 10.33 -4.73
N ARG A 255 31.17 9.12 -4.74
CA ARG A 255 30.78 8.00 -3.90
C ARG A 255 31.99 7.47 -3.13
N GLN A 256 31.95 7.50 -1.80
CA GLN A 256 33.06 7.07 -0.93
C GLN A 256 34.40 7.69 -1.38
N LYS A 257 34.38 8.99 -1.72
CA LYS A 257 35.51 9.77 -2.27
C LYS A 257 35.93 9.43 -3.71
N THR A 258 35.30 8.46 -4.37
CA THR A 258 35.50 8.18 -5.79
C THR A 258 34.61 9.08 -6.63
N LEU A 259 35.17 9.78 -7.62
CA LEU A 259 34.37 10.59 -8.54
C LEU A 259 33.47 9.68 -9.39
N ILE A 260 32.17 9.90 -9.34
CA ILE A 260 31.21 9.26 -10.26
C ILE A 260 31.16 10.06 -11.56
N GLY A 261 31.01 11.38 -11.47
CA GLY A 261 30.92 12.25 -12.65
C GLY A 261 30.38 13.65 -12.32
N PRO A 262 30.38 14.55 -13.31
CA PRO A 262 29.75 15.87 -13.18
C PRO A 262 28.22 15.73 -13.10
N LEU A 263 27.55 16.67 -12.45
CA LEU A 263 26.10 16.83 -12.59
C LEU A 263 25.83 17.70 -13.82
N GLU A 264 24.80 17.34 -14.58
CA GLU A 264 24.37 18.07 -15.76
C GLU A 264 23.55 19.30 -15.36
N LYS A 265 23.89 20.47 -15.90
CA LYS A 265 23.08 21.68 -15.67
C LYS A 265 21.72 21.49 -16.34
N LEU A 266 20.65 21.55 -15.54
CA LEU A 266 19.28 21.32 -15.97
C LEU A 266 18.54 22.64 -16.23
N ASP A 267 18.62 23.60 -15.30
CA ASP A 267 17.83 24.83 -15.34
C ASP A 267 18.44 25.96 -14.49
N GLU A 268 17.82 27.14 -14.50
CA GLU A 268 18.09 28.25 -13.61
C GLU A 268 16.79 28.75 -12.96
N VAL A 269 16.72 28.72 -11.63
CA VAL A 269 15.52 29.12 -10.86
C VAL A 269 15.90 30.27 -9.92
N GLY A 270 15.53 31.50 -10.29
CA GLY A 270 15.88 32.70 -9.55
C GLY A 270 17.40 32.94 -9.57
N GLU A 271 18.04 32.91 -8.40
CA GLU A 271 19.49 33.07 -8.24
C GLU A 271 20.25 31.73 -8.23
N TYR A 272 19.56 30.60 -8.47
CA TYR A 272 20.14 29.27 -8.39
C TYR A 272 20.29 28.63 -9.77
N ALA A 273 21.46 28.04 -10.02
CA ALA A 273 21.61 27.05 -11.09
C ALA A 273 21.24 25.66 -10.55
N VAL A 274 20.40 24.94 -11.28
CA VAL A 274 19.90 23.61 -10.94
C VAL A 274 20.68 22.58 -11.74
N TYR A 275 21.28 21.63 -11.05
CA TYR A 275 22.06 20.54 -11.64
C TYR A 275 21.44 19.20 -11.30
N GLN A 276 21.56 18.22 -12.19
CA GLN A 276 20.99 16.90 -12.05
C GLN A 276 22.02 15.81 -12.29
N ALA A 277 21.98 14.76 -11.48
CA ALA A 277 22.56 13.46 -11.81
C ALA A 277 21.47 12.40 -11.77
N VAL A 278 21.48 11.49 -12.74
CA VAL A 278 20.71 10.26 -12.72
C VAL A 278 21.68 9.11 -12.43
N ILE A 279 21.40 8.34 -11.40
CA ILE A 279 22.25 7.25 -10.95
C ILE A 279 21.55 5.93 -11.31
N ASP A 280 21.94 5.36 -12.45
CA ASP A 280 21.24 4.21 -13.07
C ASP A 280 21.66 2.83 -12.54
N SER A 281 22.73 2.75 -11.73
CA SER A 281 23.23 1.48 -11.22
C SER A 281 23.65 1.56 -9.76
N PHE A 282 22.93 0.85 -8.92
CA PHE A 282 23.30 0.62 -7.53
C PHE A 282 23.68 -0.85 -7.32
N PRO A 283 24.72 -1.16 -6.52
CA PRO A 283 24.79 -2.47 -5.88
C PRO A 283 23.55 -2.68 -4.98
N LYS A 284 23.22 -3.93 -4.65
CA LYS A 284 21.99 -4.34 -3.91
C LYS A 284 21.69 -3.59 -2.60
N THR A 285 22.65 -2.84 -2.07
CA THR A 285 22.47 -1.97 -0.92
C THR A 285 23.27 -0.71 -1.15
N VAL A 286 22.60 0.43 -1.06
CA VAL A 286 23.22 1.74 -1.21
C VAL A 286 22.77 2.64 -0.08
N TYR A 287 23.77 3.14 0.63
CA TYR A 287 23.59 4.15 1.64
C TYR A 287 23.77 5.50 0.96
N LEU A 288 22.80 6.39 1.16
CA LEU A 288 22.92 7.78 0.73
C LEU A 288 24.22 8.42 1.24
N ASP A 289 24.70 7.99 2.40
CA ASP A 289 25.89 8.45 3.12
C ASP A 289 27.18 8.18 2.32
N ASP A 290 27.10 7.30 1.33
CA ASP A 290 28.19 7.09 0.39
C ASP A 290 28.39 8.30 -0.52
N PHE A 291 27.37 9.15 -0.75
CA PHE A 291 27.40 10.17 -1.79
C PHE A 291 27.69 11.57 -1.25
N THR A 292 28.58 12.25 -1.95
CA THR A 292 28.96 13.62 -1.65
C THR A 292 28.91 14.46 -2.93
N VAL A 293 28.29 15.64 -2.87
CA VAL A 293 28.40 16.64 -3.95
C VAL A 293 29.45 17.66 -3.57
N ARG A 294 30.38 17.93 -4.50
CA ARG A 294 31.40 18.99 -4.37
C ARG A 294 31.27 19.96 -5.53
N VAL A 295 31.54 21.23 -5.27
CA VAL A 295 31.38 22.30 -6.26
C VAL A 295 32.71 23.01 -6.49
N SER A 296 33.08 23.22 -7.76
CA SER A 296 34.25 23.99 -8.18
C SER A 296 33.85 24.96 -9.30
N PRO A 297 34.21 26.26 -9.27
CA PRO A 297 34.79 26.98 -8.12
C PRO A 297 33.87 26.92 -6.88
N PRO A 298 34.37 27.25 -5.67
CA PRO A 298 33.57 27.15 -4.45
C PRO A 298 32.27 27.97 -4.55
N ALA A 299 31.14 27.28 -4.41
CA ALA A 299 29.80 27.86 -4.34
C ALA A 299 28.99 27.12 -3.26
N ARG A 300 27.88 27.69 -2.80
CA ARG A 300 27.06 27.07 -1.76
C ARG A 300 25.95 26.25 -2.39
N ILE A 301 25.83 25.01 -1.91
CA ILE A 301 24.66 24.17 -2.17
C ILE A 301 23.57 24.63 -1.21
N LYS A 302 22.44 25.09 -1.76
CA LYS A 302 21.30 25.65 -1.02
C LYS A 302 20.19 24.63 -0.76
N LYS A 303 20.00 23.73 -1.71
CA LYS A 303 18.94 22.72 -1.66
C LYS A 303 19.42 21.47 -2.37
N VAL A 304 19.10 20.31 -1.81
CA VAL A 304 19.27 19.02 -2.47
C VAL A 304 17.93 18.31 -2.47
N GLU A 305 17.50 17.90 -3.66
CA GLU A 305 16.34 17.05 -3.87
C GLU A 305 16.81 15.68 -4.29
N CYS A 306 16.39 14.65 -3.57
CA CYS A 306 16.60 13.27 -3.95
C CYS A 306 15.25 12.66 -4.27
N GLY A 307 15.08 12.11 -5.46
CA GLY A 307 13.83 11.44 -5.83
C GLY A 307 14.02 10.23 -6.71
N TYR A 308 13.03 9.34 -6.68
CA TYR A 308 13.02 8.16 -7.54
C TYR A 308 12.55 8.55 -8.92
N VAL A 309 13.28 8.12 -9.96
CA VAL A 309 12.71 8.07 -11.30
C VAL A 309 12.11 6.70 -11.45
N ILE A 310 10.80 6.63 -11.24
CA ILE A 310 10.07 5.41 -11.56
C ILE A 310 9.90 5.41 -13.09
N TRP A 311 10.90 4.89 -13.81
CA TRP A 311 10.78 4.68 -15.25
C TRP A 311 9.73 3.60 -15.49
N TRP A 312 8.52 4.01 -15.83
CA TRP A 312 7.62 3.15 -16.57
C TRP A 312 7.73 3.59 -18.02
N GLU A 313 8.30 2.74 -18.88
CA GLU A 313 8.09 2.90 -20.31
C GLU A 313 6.61 2.67 -20.60
N VAL A 314 5.82 3.75 -20.56
CA VAL A 314 4.41 3.77 -20.99
C VAL A 314 4.26 3.43 -22.48
N LYS A 315 5.37 3.26 -23.21
CA LYS A 315 5.37 2.91 -24.64
C LYS A 315 4.71 1.57 -24.95
N GLU A 316 4.73 0.58 -24.04
CA GLU A 316 4.08 -0.72 -24.29
C GLU A 316 2.60 -0.76 -23.89
N LEU A 317 2.12 0.15 -23.04
CA LEU A 317 0.69 0.23 -22.67
C LEU A 317 -0.15 1.04 -23.66
N LEU A 318 0.48 1.97 -24.39
CA LEU A 318 -0.17 2.74 -25.46
C LEU A 318 -0.18 2.03 -26.83
N SER A 319 0.53 0.90 -26.98
CA SER A 319 0.46 0.07 -28.19
C SER A 319 -0.70 -0.93 -28.21
N TRP A 320 -1.62 -0.85 -27.24
CA TRP A 320 -2.87 -1.62 -27.17
C TRP A 320 -4.11 -0.78 -27.57
N GLN A 321 -3.91 0.28 -28.36
CA GLN A 321 -4.98 0.97 -29.11
C GLN A 321 -5.11 0.39 -30.51
#